data_AF-A0A3M3G394-F1
#
_entry.id   AF-A0A3M3G394-F1
#
_cell.length_a   1.000
_cell.length_b   1.000
_cell.length_c   1.000
_cell.angle_alpha   90.00
_cell.angle_beta   90.00
_cell.angle_gamma   90.00
#
_symmetry.space_group_name_H-M   'P 1'
#
loop_
_entity.id
_entity.type
_entity.pdbx_description
1 polymer ?
#
loop_
_entity_poly.entity_id
_entity_poly.type
_entity_poly.pdbx_seq_one_letter_code
_entity_poly.pdbx_strand_id
1 'polypeptide(L)'
;MDSEENTPSQSTPIPESTFKVTSEMCERLVRSERKHRRRERWIRRWELNRFFWFLDEFPSQEIYRPFSDDRRNTRQEMAYHRLRQVTSWTYWSHMKSVTGLKFAAAGGLISAFFQAALGLRPAQAASEPLGWLLIAALLYVMAVLWFEFRCPNLLKRVLNKDEGYLGIEGRRWLLALVEDELRRWWAVTPYWPNVRDLDPDSSADQTVLGIMGGYGVPAFSGFSVQACAHIEKALYEYALVTSATIWRRDDFPTRFARLSPGYIIPSGRRPLMHRLHISRLSDLDANDVEGAKEGELVLRWFKSSVGIQHTLRKPKNVDMRWEAEGLARLFERDESALAFTKIIASWQNTMRPWSRLLLMLLFLASAGSFCWFVYLQVRFMIPTLM
;
A
#
# COMPACT_ATOMS: atom_id res chain seq x y z
N MET A 1 -32.15 45.53 -67.41
CA MET A 1 -32.86 44.57 -66.56
C MET A 1 -32.13 43.24 -66.67
N ASP A 2 -30.89 43.12 -66.23
CA ASP A 2 -30.32 43.32 -64.89
C ASP A 2 -30.89 42.32 -63.88
N SER A 3 -30.22 41.17 -63.78
CA SER A 3 -30.32 40.07 -62.81
C SER A 3 -29.26 39.07 -63.30
N GLU A 4 -28.26 38.58 -62.61
CA GLU A 4 -27.94 38.47 -61.19
C GLU A 4 -26.42 38.43 -61.04
N GLU A 5 -26.00 38.99 -59.92
CA GLU A 5 -24.67 38.97 -59.34
C GLU A 5 -24.31 37.55 -58.91
N ASN A 6 -23.22 36.99 -59.43
CA ASN A 6 -22.58 35.80 -58.85
C ASN A 6 -21.07 36.05 -58.77
N THR A 7 -20.67 36.62 -57.64
CA THR A 7 -19.30 36.58 -57.15
C THR A 7 -19.01 35.17 -56.64
N PRO A 8 -18.01 34.44 -57.16
CA PRO A 8 -17.42 33.37 -56.39
C PRO A 8 -16.50 34.01 -55.35
N SER A 9 -16.92 33.87 -54.10
CA SER A 9 -16.12 34.17 -52.91
C SER A 9 -14.74 33.52 -53.04
N GLN A 10 -13.70 34.37 -52.98
CA GLN A 10 -12.33 33.92 -52.75
C GLN A 10 -12.28 33.25 -51.38
N SER A 11 -12.41 31.92 -51.35
CA SER A 11 -11.96 31.13 -50.22
C SER A 11 -10.44 31.20 -50.20
N THR A 12 -9.90 32.08 -49.36
CA THR A 12 -8.50 32.01 -48.96
C THR A 12 -8.25 30.62 -48.38
N PRO A 13 -7.38 29.78 -48.97
CA PRO A 13 -7.02 28.52 -48.37
C PRO A 13 -6.23 28.84 -47.10
N ILE A 14 -6.72 28.33 -45.96
CA ILE A 14 -5.94 28.31 -44.71
C ILE A 14 -4.64 27.59 -45.06
N PRO A 15 -3.45 28.21 -44.89
CA PRO A 15 -2.22 27.55 -45.24
C PRO A 15 -2.08 26.34 -44.31
N GLU A 16 -2.07 25.15 -44.88
CA GLU A 16 -1.61 23.95 -44.19
C GLU A 16 -0.20 24.25 -43.69
N SER A 17 -0.09 24.57 -42.39
CA SER A 17 1.19 24.75 -41.74
C SER A 17 1.91 23.41 -41.83
N THR A 18 2.76 23.28 -42.85
CA THR A 18 3.58 22.10 -43.09
C THR A 18 4.57 22.03 -41.95
N PHE A 19 4.22 21.28 -40.91
CA PHE A 19 5.08 21.01 -39.78
C PHE A 19 6.31 20.24 -40.29
N LYS A 20 7.36 20.97 -40.67
CA LYS A 20 8.61 20.38 -41.14
C LYS A 20 9.33 19.80 -39.93
N VAL A 21 9.23 18.48 -39.77
CA VAL A 21 10.00 17.73 -38.79
C VAL A 21 11.49 17.89 -39.14
N THR A 22 12.21 18.68 -38.34
CA THR A 22 13.65 18.87 -38.53
C THR A 22 14.42 17.63 -38.11
N SER A 23 15.62 17.42 -38.67
CA SER A 23 16.51 16.31 -38.29
C SER A 23 16.80 16.27 -36.78
N GLU A 24 16.88 17.45 -36.15
CA GLU A 24 17.06 17.60 -34.71
C GLU A 24 15.83 17.14 -33.90
N MET A 25 14.60 17.34 -34.41
CA MET A 25 13.38 16.82 -33.78
C MET A 25 13.29 15.30 -33.90
N CYS A 26 13.66 14.73 -35.05
CA CYS A 26 13.78 13.28 -35.22
C CYS A 26 14.81 12.68 -34.24
N GLU A 27 15.97 13.33 -34.08
CA GLU A 27 17.00 12.84 -33.17
C GLU A 27 16.54 12.92 -31.70
N ARG A 28 15.86 14.01 -31.30
CA ARG A 28 15.26 14.14 -29.97
C ARG A 28 14.18 13.09 -29.72
N LEU A 29 13.33 12.81 -30.72
CA LEU A 29 12.33 11.74 -30.66
C LEU A 29 12.99 10.38 -30.44
N VAL A 30 13.98 10.01 -31.25
CA VAL A 30 14.71 8.74 -31.12
C VAL A 30 15.42 8.63 -29.76
N ARG A 31 16.05 9.71 -29.27
CA ARG A 31 16.66 9.74 -27.93
C ARG A 31 15.61 9.59 -26.83
N SER A 32 14.46 10.23 -26.96
CA SER A 32 13.35 10.15 -26.01
C SER A 32 12.74 8.75 -25.96
N GLU A 33 12.54 8.12 -27.12
CA GLU A 33 12.06 6.76 -27.25
C GLU A 33 13.06 5.76 -26.65
N ARG A 34 14.36 5.91 -26.97
CA ARG A 34 15.41 5.06 -26.37
C ARG A 34 15.43 5.19 -24.85
N LYS A 35 15.26 6.41 -24.32
CA LYS A 35 15.18 6.65 -22.87
C LYS A 35 13.91 6.05 -22.27
N HIS A 36 12.78 6.15 -22.96
CA HIS A 36 11.50 5.54 -22.55
C HIS A 36 11.60 4.02 -22.52
N ARG A 37 12.04 3.38 -23.61
CA ARG A 37 12.25 1.91 -23.69
C ARG A 37 13.24 1.41 -22.66
N ARG A 38 14.28 2.19 -22.33
CA ARG A 38 15.22 1.85 -21.24
C ARG A 38 14.51 1.88 -19.89
N ARG A 39 13.72 2.91 -19.61
CA ARG A 39 12.94 3.01 -18.37
C ARG A 39 11.94 1.87 -18.25
N GLU A 40 11.22 1.54 -19.30
CA GLU A 40 10.29 0.39 -19.33
C GLU A 40 11.00 -0.93 -19.03
N ARG A 41 12.18 -1.17 -19.64
CA ARG A 41 12.98 -2.37 -19.33
C ARG A 41 13.42 -2.41 -17.87
N TRP A 42 13.80 -1.28 -17.30
CA TRP A 42 14.18 -1.18 -15.88
C TRP A 42 12.99 -1.44 -14.96
N ILE A 43 11.84 -0.83 -15.26
CA ILE A 43 10.58 -1.05 -14.54
C ILE A 43 10.20 -2.53 -14.60
N ARG A 44 10.19 -3.15 -15.79
CA ARG A 44 9.91 -4.59 -15.94
C ARG A 44 10.90 -5.48 -15.19
N ARG A 45 12.20 -5.14 -15.19
CA ARG A 45 13.21 -5.90 -14.41
C ARG A 45 12.96 -5.79 -12.91
N TRP A 46 12.52 -4.64 -12.44
CA TRP A 46 12.16 -4.43 -11.03
C TRP A 46 10.88 -5.18 -10.68
N GLU A 47 9.87 -5.13 -11.55
CA GLU A 47 8.61 -5.85 -11.43
C GLU A 47 8.78 -7.37 -11.43
N LEU A 48 9.83 -7.92 -12.06
CA LEU A 48 10.06 -9.37 -12.14
C LEU A 48 11.05 -9.89 -11.07
N ASN A 49 11.72 -9.02 -10.34
CA ASN A 49 12.77 -9.43 -9.42
C ASN A 49 12.24 -9.63 -7.99
N ARG A 50 12.45 -10.84 -7.45
CA ARG A 50 12.03 -11.27 -6.11
C ARG A 50 12.54 -10.38 -4.98
N PHE A 51 13.73 -9.79 -5.12
CA PHE A 51 14.26 -8.88 -4.10
C PHE A 51 13.40 -7.62 -3.98
N PHE A 52 12.98 -7.06 -5.11
CA PHE A 52 12.10 -5.90 -5.12
C PHE A 52 10.71 -6.26 -4.60
N TRP A 53 10.21 -7.48 -4.87
CA TRP A 53 8.94 -7.94 -4.30
C TRP A 53 8.92 -7.95 -2.77
N PHE A 54 10.07 -8.23 -2.16
CA PHE A 54 10.22 -8.22 -0.70
C PHE A 54 10.25 -6.79 -0.14
N LEU A 55 10.97 -5.89 -0.81
CA LEU A 55 11.11 -4.49 -0.42
C LEU A 55 9.87 -3.65 -0.72
N ASP A 56 9.02 -4.10 -1.63
CA ASP A 56 7.79 -3.42 -1.99
C ASP A 56 6.81 -3.46 -0.82
N GLU A 57 6.65 -2.33 -0.13
CA GLU A 57 5.73 -2.19 1.01
C GLU A 57 4.28 -2.15 0.55
N PHE A 58 4.03 -1.60 -0.62
CA PHE A 58 2.70 -1.38 -1.18
C PHE A 58 2.37 -2.44 -2.24
N PRO A 59 1.11 -2.84 -2.44
CA PRO A 59 0.77 -3.71 -3.57
C PRO A 59 1.10 -3.01 -4.90
N SER A 60 1.61 -3.78 -5.87
CA SER A 60 1.91 -3.27 -7.20
C SER A 60 0.68 -2.61 -7.83
N GLN A 61 0.90 -1.53 -8.59
CA GLN A 61 -0.15 -0.81 -9.31
C GLN A 61 -0.92 -1.71 -10.30
N GLU A 62 -0.32 -2.84 -10.69
CA GLU A 62 -0.89 -3.87 -11.56
C GLU A 62 -2.23 -4.41 -11.04
N ILE A 63 -2.46 -4.46 -9.72
CA ILE A 63 -3.74 -4.93 -9.14
C ILE A 63 -4.91 -4.02 -9.56
N TYR A 64 -4.63 -2.77 -9.90
CA TYR A 64 -5.65 -1.77 -10.22
C TYR A 64 -5.79 -1.52 -11.73
N ARG A 65 -4.88 -2.05 -12.56
CA ARG A 65 -5.00 -1.89 -14.01
C ARG A 65 -5.98 -2.92 -14.57
N PRO A 66 -6.84 -2.54 -15.53
CA PRO A 66 -7.60 -3.53 -16.30
C PRO A 66 -6.63 -4.53 -16.95
N PHE A 67 -7.07 -5.77 -17.13
CA PHE A 67 -6.25 -6.87 -17.67
C PHE A 67 -5.60 -6.45 -19.00
N SER A 68 -4.31 -6.12 -18.95
CA SER A 68 -3.49 -5.79 -20.13
C SER A 68 -2.54 -6.93 -20.44
N ASP A 69 -2.14 -7.07 -21.71
CA ASP A 69 -1.21 -8.11 -22.20
C ASP A 69 0.16 -8.12 -21.50
N ASP A 70 0.54 -7.04 -20.81
CA ASP A 70 1.81 -6.90 -20.08
C ASP A 70 1.80 -7.50 -18.65
N ARG A 71 0.81 -8.33 -18.29
CA ARG A 71 0.71 -8.94 -16.94
C ARG A 71 1.84 -9.94 -16.66
N ARG A 72 2.24 -10.04 -15.38
CA ARG A 72 3.03 -11.18 -14.88
C ARG A 72 2.31 -12.48 -15.21
N ASN A 73 3.06 -13.51 -15.60
CA ASN A 73 2.51 -14.84 -15.82
C ASN A 73 1.87 -15.36 -14.52
N THR A 74 0.81 -16.18 -14.59
CA THR A 74 0.09 -16.74 -13.42
C THR A 74 1.04 -17.41 -12.42
N ARG A 75 2.08 -18.10 -12.92
CA ARG A 75 3.15 -18.69 -12.08
C ARG A 75 3.96 -17.64 -11.33
N GLN A 76 4.26 -16.51 -11.96
CA GLN A 76 5.03 -15.42 -11.35
C GLN A 76 4.18 -14.68 -10.32
N GLU A 77 2.89 -14.47 -10.59
CA GLU A 77 1.94 -13.88 -9.65
C GLU A 77 1.73 -14.78 -8.43
N MET A 78 1.58 -16.09 -8.62
CA MET A 78 1.54 -17.06 -7.52
C MET A 78 2.83 -17.03 -6.70
N ALA A 79 4.00 -16.99 -7.34
CA ALA A 79 5.28 -16.91 -6.65
C ALA A 79 5.43 -15.61 -5.84
N TYR A 80 4.94 -14.49 -6.39
CA TYR A 80 4.91 -13.20 -5.72
C TYR A 80 4.02 -13.23 -4.47
N HIS A 81 2.78 -13.70 -4.58
CA HIS A 81 1.88 -13.82 -3.44
C HIS A 81 2.40 -14.81 -2.40
N ARG A 82 2.98 -15.94 -2.81
CA ARG A 82 3.62 -16.91 -1.91
C ARG A 82 4.77 -16.28 -1.13
N LEU A 83 5.65 -15.53 -1.81
CA LEU A 83 6.75 -14.83 -1.16
C LEU A 83 6.21 -13.83 -0.15
N ARG A 84 5.20 -13.03 -0.49
CA ARG A 84 4.57 -12.09 0.43
C ARG A 84 3.90 -12.78 1.61
N GLN A 85 3.23 -13.91 1.41
CA GLN A 85 2.63 -14.70 2.48
C GLN A 85 3.69 -15.20 3.47
N VAL A 86 4.74 -15.86 3.00
CA VAL A 86 5.83 -16.38 3.87
C VAL A 86 6.59 -15.24 4.56
N THR A 87 6.69 -14.08 3.91
CA THR A 87 7.40 -12.92 4.47
C THR A 87 6.51 -11.96 5.26
N SER A 88 5.22 -12.26 5.42
CA SER A 88 4.25 -11.38 6.08
C SER A 88 4.38 -11.39 7.60
N TRP A 89 4.09 -10.25 8.23
CA TRP A 89 4.02 -10.17 9.70
C TRP A 89 3.04 -11.19 10.32
N THR A 90 1.91 -11.47 9.67
CA THR A 90 0.94 -12.48 10.11
C THR A 90 1.51 -13.90 10.10
N TYR A 91 2.30 -14.26 9.09
CA TYR A 91 2.97 -15.56 9.07
C TYR A 91 3.93 -15.70 10.26
N TRP A 92 4.74 -14.68 10.52
CA TRP A 92 5.70 -14.69 11.64
C TRP A 92 5.02 -14.61 13.01
N SER A 93 3.83 -14.00 13.13
CA SER A 93 3.06 -14.03 14.37
C SER A 93 2.50 -15.43 14.67
N HIS A 94 2.02 -16.14 13.65
CA HIS A 94 1.63 -17.55 13.78
C HIS A 94 2.83 -18.44 14.10
N MET A 95 3.98 -18.14 13.47
CA MET A 95 5.21 -18.86 13.76
C MET A 95 5.60 -18.66 15.22
N LYS A 96 5.64 -17.42 15.74
CA LYS A 96 5.87 -17.14 17.17
C LYS A 96 5.01 -18.02 18.10
N SER A 97 3.70 -18.09 17.89
CA SER A 97 2.81 -18.83 18.80
C SER A 97 2.97 -20.35 18.70
N VAL A 98 3.08 -20.89 17.48
CA VAL A 98 3.14 -22.34 17.25
C VAL A 98 4.56 -22.90 17.42
N THR A 99 5.58 -22.21 16.91
CA THR A 99 6.98 -22.65 17.06
C THR A 99 7.52 -22.39 18.44
N GLY A 100 7.07 -21.36 19.17
CA GLY A 100 7.48 -21.16 20.57
C GLY A 100 7.11 -22.34 21.45
N LEU A 101 5.87 -22.83 21.33
CA LEU A 101 5.40 -24.01 22.05
C LEU A 101 6.19 -25.27 21.64
N LYS A 102 6.40 -25.48 20.33
CA LYS A 102 7.13 -26.64 19.81
C LYS A 102 8.63 -26.60 20.14
N PHE A 103 9.24 -25.43 20.13
CA PHE A 103 10.66 -25.22 20.43
C PHE A 103 10.92 -25.40 21.92
N ALA A 104 10.05 -24.88 22.78
CA ALA A 104 10.11 -25.13 24.22
C ALA A 104 9.90 -26.64 24.54
N ALA A 105 8.93 -27.28 23.89
CA ALA A 105 8.67 -28.71 24.07
C ALA A 105 9.84 -29.59 23.56
N ALA A 106 10.36 -29.32 22.35
CA ALA A 106 11.48 -30.08 21.78
C ALA A 106 12.80 -29.81 22.52
N GLY A 107 13.10 -28.55 22.84
CA GLY A 107 14.26 -28.18 23.65
C GLY A 107 14.19 -28.76 25.06
N GLY A 108 13.02 -28.75 25.68
CA GLY A 108 12.75 -29.38 26.97
C GLY A 108 12.93 -30.90 26.94
N LEU A 109 12.37 -31.59 25.94
CA LEU A 109 12.53 -33.05 25.79
C LEU A 109 13.97 -33.47 25.52
N ILE A 110 14.67 -32.76 24.63
CA ILE A 110 16.07 -33.09 24.27
C ILE A 110 17.00 -32.79 25.44
N SER A 111 16.81 -31.66 26.12
CA SER A 111 17.61 -31.33 27.31
C SER A 111 17.33 -32.28 28.48
N ALA A 112 16.07 -32.69 28.70
CA ALA A 112 15.71 -33.67 29.72
C ALA A 112 16.31 -35.06 29.43
N PHE A 113 16.31 -35.51 28.16
CA PHE A 113 16.96 -36.76 27.77
C PHE A 113 18.48 -36.70 28.02
N PHE A 114 19.11 -35.55 27.73
CA PHE A 114 20.53 -35.35 27.93
C PHE A 114 20.93 -35.24 29.42
N GLN A 115 20.05 -34.68 30.26
CA GLN A 115 20.19 -34.65 31.73
C GLN A 115 19.92 -36.04 32.33
N ALA A 116 18.98 -36.81 31.81
CA ALA A 116 18.75 -38.20 32.25
C ALA A 116 19.93 -39.12 31.90
N ALA A 117 20.65 -38.86 30.82
CA ALA A 117 21.84 -39.60 30.39
C ALA A 117 23.15 -39.21 31.11
N LEU A 118 23.07 -38.64 32.33
CA LEU A 118 24.22 -38.19 33.14
C LEU A 118 25.28 -39.28 33.41
N GLY A 119 24.90 -40.56 33.40
CA GLY A 119 25.81 -41.69 33.63
C GLY A 119 26.80 -41.98 32.51
N LEU A 120 26.71 -41.31 31.35
CA LEU A 120 27.49 -41.61 30.15
C LEU A 120 28.52 -40.53 29.76
N ARG A 121 28.87 -39.57 30.63
CA ARG A 121 29.69 -38.41 30.21
C ARG A 121 30.98 -38.10 30.99
N PRO A 122 32.06 -37.70 30.28
CA PRO A 122 33.12 -36.88 30.83
C PRO A 122 32.69 -35.40 30.93
N ALA A 123 33.00 -34.76 32.06
CA ALA A 123 32.47 -33.45 32.48
C ALA A 123 32.73 -32.27 31.50
N GLN A 124 33.70 -32.37 30.59
CA GLN A 124 34.02 -31.32 29.61
C GLN A 124 33.17 -31.35 28.33
N ALA A 125 32.47 -32.45 28.03
CA ALA A 125 31.69 -32.60 26.79
C ALA A 125 30.24 -32.08 26.88
N ALA A 126 29.80 -31.63 28.06
CA ALA A 126 28.41 -31.22 28.30
C ALA A 126 28.14 -29.71 28.15
N SER A 127 29.17 -28.86 28.29
CA SER A 127 28.99 -27.39 28.32
C SER A 127 28.81 -26.77 26.94
N GLU A 128 29.55 -27.24 25.93
CA GLU A 128 29.46 -26.73 24.55
C GLU A 128 28.05 -26.84 23.94
N PRO A 129 27.35 -27.99 23.96
CA PRO A 129 26.03 -28.08 23.37
C PRO A 129 24.99 -27.23 24.13
N LEU A 130 25.05 -27.17 25.46
CA LEU A 130 24.15 -26.34 26.25
C LEU A 130 24.33 -24.84 25.95
N GLY A 131 25.56 -24.40 25.64
CA GLY A 131 25.83 -23.04 25.17
C GLY A 131 25.09 -22.70 23.87
N TRP A 132 25.06 -23.61 22.90
CA TRP A 132 24.32 -23.42 21.65
C TRP A 132 22.80 -23.41 21.84
N LEU A 133 22.28 -24.21 22.77
CA LEU A 133 20.86 -24.15 23.15
C LEU A 133 20.50 -22.80 23.77
N LEU A 134 21.37 -22.26 24.62
CA LEU A 134 21.17 -20.94 25.25
C LEU A 134 21.22 -19.81 24.22
N ILE A 135 22.17 -19.84 23.27
CA ILE A 135 22.23 -18.90 22.14
C ILE A 135 20.95 -19.00 21.30
N ALA A 136 20.47 -20.21 21.02
CA ALA A 136 19.24 -20.41 20.26
C ALA A 136 18.02 -19.80 20.95
N ALA A 137 17.91 -19.99 22.27
CA ALA A 137 16.86 -19.41 23.09
C ALA A 137 16.95 -17.87 23.16
N LEU A 138 18.15 -17.32 23.36
CA LEU A 138 18.39 -15.88 23.37
C LEU A 138 17.95 -15.22 22.05
N LEU A 139 18.38 -15.78 20.92
CA LEU A 139 18.02 -15.29 19.59
C LEU A 139 16.51 -15.37 19.34
N TYR A 140 15.85 -16.42 19.83
CA TYR A 140 14.40 -16.55 19.75
C TYR A 140 13.69 -15.47 20.58
N VAL A 141 14.11 -15.22 21.82
CA VAL A 141 13.53 -14.15 22.66
C VAL A 141 13.75 -12.78 22.01
N MET A 142 14.94 -12.52 21.47
CA MET A 142 15.22 -11.31 20.71
C MET A 142 14.30 -11.15 19.50
N ALA A 143 14.04 -12.24 18.76
CA ALA A 143 13.09 -12.23 17.65
C ALA A 143 11.66 -11.87 18.12
N VAL A 144 11.22 -12.46 19.23
CA VAL A 144 9.89 -12.18 19.81
C VAL A 144 9.76 -10.73 20.26
N LEU A 145 10.76 -10.20 20.98
CA LEU A 145 10.79 -8.79 21.38
C LEU A 145 10.82 -7.87 20.16
N TRP A 146 11.64 -8.20 19.17
CA TRP A 146 11.72 -7.45 17.93
C TRP A 146 10.38 -7.38 17.20
N PHE A 147 9.64 -8.49 17.14
CA PHE A 147 8.28 -8.53 16.63
C PHE A 147 7.36 -7.59 17.43
N GLU A 148 7.38 -7.66 18.76
CA GLU A 148 6.51 -6.83 19.61
C GLU A 148 6.74 -5.33 19.45
N PHE A 149 7.99 -4.90 19.23
CA PHE A 149 8.37 -3.49 19.06
C PHE A 149 8.19 -2.97 17.63
N ARG A 150 8.40 -3.83 16.61
CA ARG A 150 8.43 -3.39 15.20
C ARG A 150 7.17 -3.74 14.42
N CYS A 151 6.33 -4.66 14.88
CA CYS A 151 5.06 -4.97 14.24
C CYS A 151 4.17 -3.70 14.22
N PRO A 152 3.54 -3.37 13.08
CA PRO A 152 2.62 -2.24 13.00
C PRO A 152 1.46 -2.36 14.01
N ASN A 153 1.12 -1.27 14.69
CA ASN A 153 0.18 -1.27 15.82
C ASN A 153 -1.21 -1.77 15.46
N LEU A 154 -1.72 -1.40 14.29
CA LEU A 154 -3.06 -1.77 13.84
C LEU A 154 -3.14 -3.28 13.54
N LEU A 155 -2.12 -3.84 12.88
CA LEU A 155 -2.00 -5.28 12.63
C LEU A 155 -1.82 -6.06 13.93
N LYS A 156 -0.97 -5.56 14.84
CA LYS A 156 -0.78 -6.16 16.17
C LYS A 156 -2.10 -6.26 16.93
N ARG A 157 -2.95 -5.22 16.87
CA ARG A 157 -4.27 -5.21 17.49
C ARG A 157 -5.22 -6.21 16.85
N VAL A 158 -5.25 -6.30 15.52
CA VAL A 158 -6.07 -7.30 14.82
C VAL A 158 -5.62 -8.74 15.12
N LEU A 159 -4.31 -8.96 15.28
CA LEU A 159 -3.73 -10.26 15.64
C LEU A 159 -4.05 -10.68 17.08
N ASN A 160 -4.20 -9.73 18.00
CA ASN A 160 -4.45 -10.01 19.42
C ASN A 160 -5.89 -10.46 19.74
N LYS A 161 -6.77 -10.59 18.74
CA LYS A 161 -8.16 -11.10 18.88
C LYS A 161 -8.89 -10.49 20.09
N ASP A 162 -9.12 -9.18 20.08
CA ASP A 162 -10.02 -8.58 21.07
C ASP A 162 -11.48 -8.93 20.72
N GLU A 163 -12.19 -9.49 21.70
CA GLU A 163 -13.56 -9.96 21.60
C GLU A 163 -14.57 -8.79 21.55
N GLY A 164 -15.30 -8.69 20.45
CA GLY A 164 -16.67 -8.17 20.34
C GLY A 164 -16.93 -6.67 20.60
N TYR A 165 -16.55 -6.15 21.76
CA TYR A 165 -16.95 -4.83 22.23
C TYR A 165 -15.77 -3.85 22.28
N LEU A 166 -15.85 -2.78 21.50
CA LEU A 166 -14.82 -1.74 21.43
C LEU A 166 -15.16 -0.53 22.30
N GLY A 167 -16.45 -0.27 22.52
CA GLY A 167 -16.92 0.97 23.15
C GLY A 167 -16.58 2.20 22.30
N ILE A 168 -16.80 3.40 22.85
CA ILE A 168 -16.54 4.67 22.14
C ILE A 168 -15.03 4.92 22.01
N GLU A 169 -14.27 4.68 23.07
CA GLU A 169 -12.82 4.91 23.08
C GLU A 169 -12.07 3.93 22.18
N GLY A 170 -12.47 2.66 22.16
CA GLY A 170 -11.86 1.66 21.27
C GLY A 170 -12.10 1.97 19.80
N ARG A 171 -13.30 2.45 19.43
CA ARG A 171 -13.63 2.95 18.09
C ARG A 171 -12.80 4.16 17.71
N ARG A 172 -12.66 5.15 18.60
CA ARG A 172 -11.81 6.33 18.36
C ARG A 172 -10.33 5.95 18.19
N TRP A 173 -9.85 4.99 18.97
CA TRP A 173 -8.49 4.49 18.83
C TRP A 173 -8.28 3.76 17.49
N LEU A 174 -9.25 2.94 17.05
CA LEU A 174 -9.20 2.31 15.72
C LEU A 174 -9.23 3.33 14.58
N LEU A 175 -10.08 4.35 14.69
CA LEU A 175 -10.14 5.45 13.72
C LEU A 175 -8.79 6.16 13.63
N ALA A 176 -8.17 6.52 14.76
CA ALA A 176 -6.87 7.18 14.80
C ALA A 176 -5.75 6.32 14.17
N LEU A 177 -5.79 5.00 14.37
CA LEU A 177 -4.84 4.08 13.75
C LEU A 177 -5.03 3.99 12.22
N VAL A 178 -6.28 4.00 11.74
CA VAL A 178 -6.56 4.02 10.29
C VAL A 178 -6.20 5.36 9.67
N GLU A 179 -6.47 6.48 10.36
CA GLU A 179 -6.03 7.80 9.95
C GLU A 179 -4.49 7.86 9.83
N ASP A 180 -3.73 7.27 10.75
CA ASP A 180 -2.26 7.20 10.63
C ASP A 180 -1.80 6.40 9.41
N GLU A 181 -2.52 5.35 9.04
CA GLU A 181 -2.22 4.58 7.82
C GLU A 181 -2.57 5.37 6.55
N LEU A 182 -3.73 6.03 6.51
CA LEU A 182 -4.10 6.91 5.40
C LEU A 182 -3.09 8.06 5.24
N ARG A 183 -2.59 8.62 6.34
CA ARG A 183 -1.56 9.66 6.33
C ARG A 183 -0.30 9.24 5.57
N ARG A 184 0.05 7.94 5.54
CA ARG A 184 1.21 7.44 4.77
C ARG A 184 0.99 7.48 3.26
N TRP A 185 -0.26 7.38 2.83
CA TRP A 185 -0.67 7.48 1.43
C TRP A 185 -0.86 8.92 0.96
N TRP A 186 -0.95 9.86 1.90
CA TRP A 186 -1.04 11.28 1.61
C TRP A 186 0.34 11.85 1.28
N ALA A 187 0.42 12.61 0.19
CA ALA A 187 1.69 13.17 -0.28
C ALA A 187 1.53 14.61 -0.78
N VAL A 188 2.66 15.34 -0.77
CA VAL A 188 2.81 16.62 -1.47
C VAL A 188 3.70 16.37 -2.69
N THR A 189 3.17 16.63 -3.88
CA THR A 189 3.92 16.48 -5.13
C THR A 189 4.16 17.86 -5.74
N PRO A 190 5.44 18.30 -5.84
CA PRO A 190 5.77 19.53 -6.55
C PRO A 190 5.49 19.36 -8.03
N TYR A 191 5.01 20.43 -8.65
CA TYR A 191 4.66 20.48 -10.05
C TYR A 191 5.52 21.52 -10.76
N TRP A 192 6.15 21.13 -11.86
CA TRP A 192 7.04 21.98 -12.64
C TRP A 192 6.59 22.01 -14.11
N PRO A 193 5.47 22.68 -14.42
CA PRO A 193 4.99 22.81 -15.79
C PRO A 193 5.86 23.77 -16.60
N ASN A 194 5.90 23.58 -17.91
CA ASN A 194 6.32 24.66 -18.79
C ASN A 194 5.19 25.69 -18.85
N VAL A 195 5.52 26.97 -18.74
CA VAL A 195 4.53 28.07 -18.78
C VAL A 195 3.68 28.05 -20.06
N ARG A 196 4.24 27.53 -21.16
CA ARG A 196 3.56 27.41 -22.47
C ARG A 196 2.53 26.27 -22.53
N ASP A 197 2.60 25.32 -21.61
CA ASP A 197 1.71 24.15 -21.56
C ASP A 197 0.51 24.39 -20.63
N LEU A 198 0.41 25.57 -19.99
CA LEU A 198 -0.63 25.94 -19.04
C LEU A 198 -1.78 26.66 -19.74
N ASP A 199 -3.01 26.31 -19.38
CA ASP A 199 -4.21 26.92 -19.94
C ASP A 199 -4.60 28.16 -19.10
N PRO A 200 -4.51 29.38 -19.65
CA PRO A 200 -4.83 30.60 -18.91
C PRO A 200 -6.31 30.69 -18.51
N ASP A 201 -7.20 29.91 -19.12
CA ASP A 201 -8.63 29.91 -18.77
C ASP A 201 -8.95 28.97 -17.60
N SER A 202 -8.01 28.09 -17.23
CA SER A 202 -8.16 27.21 -16.06
C SER A 202 -7.75 27.93 -14.78
N SER A 203 -8.67 28.05 -13.82
CA SER A 203 -8.39 28.66 -12.50
C SER A 203 -7.20 28.03 -11.76
N ALA A 204 -7.01 26.71 -11.94
CA ALA A 204 -5.87 25.99 -11.39
C ALA A 204 -4.54 26.44 -12.02
N ASP A 205 -4.51 26.63 -13.33
CA ASP A 205 -3.30 27.06 -14.05
C ASP A 205 -3.00 28.54 -13.86
N GLN A 206 -4.02 29.39 -13.74
CA GLN A 206 -3.85 30.78 -13.28
C GLN A 206 -3.15 30.83 -11.92
N THR A 207 -3.58 29.97 -10.99
CA THR A 207 -2.96 29.87 -9.65
C THR A 207 -1.52 29.39 -9.75
N VAL A 208 -1.23 28.41 -10.61
CA VAL A 208 0.14 27.93 -10.87
C VAL A 208 1.02 29.04 -11.42
N LEU A 209 0.55 29.80 -12.42
CA LEU A 209 1.25 30.94 -13.00
C LEU A 209 1.53 32.02 -11.96
N GLY A 210 0.55 32.35 -11.14
CA GLY A 210 0.72 33.30 -10.03
C GLY A 210 1.80 32.86 -9.03
N ILE A 211 1.81 31.58 -8.65
CA ILE A 211 2.83 31.03 -7.74
C ILE A 211 4.22 31.07 -8.38
N MET A 212 4.34 30.66 -9.64
CA MET A 212 5.63 30.66 -10.36
C MET A 212 6.18 32.08 -10.58
N GLY A 213 5.30 33.06 -10.81
CA GLY A 213 5.67 34.47 -10.94
C GLY A 213 6.22 35.10 -9.65
N GLY A 214 5.82 34.57 -8.49
CA GLY A 214 6.27 35.01 -7.17
C GLY A 214 7.46 34.23 -6.58
N TYR A 215 8.23 33.51 -7.41
CA TYR A 215 9.33 32.62 -6.98
C TYR A 215 8.91 31.41 -6.11
N GLY A 216 7.63 31.03 -6.14
CA GLY A 216 7.13 29.84 -5.45
C GLY A 216 7.19 28.57 -6.30
N VAL A 217 7.20 27.41 -5.63
CA VAL A 217 7.04 26.10 -6.29
C VAL A 217 5.58 25.67 -6.14
N PRO A 218 4.81 25.52 -7.24
CA PRO A 218 3.46 25.03 -7.14
C PRO A 218 3.49 23.54 -6.80
N ALA A 219 2.58 23.12 -5.93
CA ALA A 219 2.49 21.74 -5.47
C ALA A 219 1.05 21.35 -5.22
N PHE A 220 0.75 20.07 -5.43
CA PHE A 220 -0.52 19.45 -5.10
C PHE A 220 -0.35 18.60 -3.85
N SER A 221 -1.34 18.64 -2.96
CA SER A 221 -1.37 17.84 -1.74
C SER A 221 -2.63 16.99 -1.69
N GLY A 222 -2.52 15.72 -1.35
CA GLY A 222 -3.68 14.82 -1.27
C GLY A 222 -3.29 13.36 -1.46
N PHE A 223 -4.31 12.55 -1.74
CA PHE A 223 -4.16 11.17 -2.17
C PHE A 223 -3.89 11.11 -3.67
N SER A 224 -2.77 10.48 -4.04
CA SER A 224 -2.47 10.19 -5.43
C SER A 224 -3.48 9.20 -6.03
N VAL A 225 -3.54 9.10 -7.36
CA VAL A 225 -4.36 8.10 -8.06
C VAL A 225 -4.17 6.69 -7.51
N GLN A 226 -2.94 6.29 -7.20
CA GLN A 226 -2.65 4.97 -6.62
C GLN A 226 -3.26 4.83 -5.22
N ALA A 227 -3.13 5.87 -4.39
CA ALA A 227 -3.75 5.89 -3.07
C ALA A 227 -5.28 5.81 -3.17
N CYS A 228 -5.90 6.59 -4.07
CA CYS A 228 -7.33 6.55 -4.34
C CYS A 228 -7.78 5.13 -4.70
N ALA A 229 -7.16 4.50 -5.69
CA ALA A 229 -7.52 3.15 -6.13
C ALA A 229 -7.39 2.11 -4.99
N HIS A 230 -6.38 2.28 -4.13
CA HIS A 230 -6.21 1.38 -2.99
C HIS A 230 -7.28 1.56 -1.91
N ILE A 231 -7.61 2.81 -1.58
CA ILE A 231 -8.68 3.16 -0.64
C ILE A 231 -10.03 2.66 -1.17
N GLU A 232 -10.31 2.87 -2.45
CA GLU A 232 -11.53 2.37 -3.09
C GLU A 232 -11.63 0.85 -3.05
N LYS A 233 -10.52 0.14 -3.29
CA LYS A 233 -10.50 -1.31 -3.16
C LYS A 233 -10.83 -1.76 -1.73
N ALA A 234 -10.30 -1.09 -0.71
CA ALA A 234 -10.67 -1.42 0.68
C ALA A 234 -12.14 -1.12 1.00
N LEU A 235 -12.69 -0.02 0.48
CA LEU A 235 -14.11 0.27 0.63
C LEU A 235 -14.98 -0.76 -0.08
N TYR A 236 -14.55 -1.23 -1.26
CA TYR A 236 -15.23 -2.29 -1.99
C TYR A 236 -15.16 -3.64 -1.25
N GLU A 237 -13.99 -4.03 -0.72
CA GLU A 237 -13.87 -5.22 0.13
C GLU A 237 -14.72 -5.11 1.39
N TYR A 238 -14.81 -3.92 1.99
CA TYR A 238 -15.67 -3.65 3.13
C TYR A 238 -17.15 -3.82 2.77
N ALA A 239 -17.58 -3.29 1.61
CA ALA A 239 -18.92 -3.47 1.09
C ALA A 239 -19.28 -4.95 0.90
N LEU A 240 -18.33 -5.78 0.43
CA LEU A 240 -18.52 -7.22 0.28
C LEU A 240 -18.63 -7.94 1.64
N VAL A 241 -17.78 -7.59 2.61
CA VAL A 241 -17.75 -8.26 3.93
C VAL A 241 -18.96 -7.89 4.78
N THR A 242 -19.42 -6.65 4.70
CA THR A 242 -20.55 -6.14 5.51
C THR A 242 -21.89 -6.19 4.77
N SER A 243 -21.89 -6.62 3.50
CA SER A 243 -23.05 -6.53 2.59
C SER A 243 -23.63 -5.11 2.47
N ALA A 244 -22.84 -4.08 2.79
CA ALA A 244 -23.24 -2.69 2.68
C ALA A 244 -23.12 -2.21 1.22
N THR A 245 -24.10 -1.46 0.73
CA THR A 245 -23.97 -0.77 -0.55
C THR A 245 -23.19 0.53 -0.36
N ILE A 246 -22.17 0.73 -1.19
CA ILE A 246 -21.48 2.01 -1.30
C ILE A 246 -21.72 2.56 -2.70
N TRP A 247 -22.16 3.81 -2.76
CA TRP A 247 -22.36 4.55 -4.00
C TRP A 247 -21.17 5.45 -4.26
N ARG A 248 -20.79 5.62 -5.52
CA ARG A 248 -19.85 6.65 -5.97
C ARG A 248 -20.65 7.79 -6.60
N ARG A 249 -20.29 9.02 -6.23
CA ARG A 249 -20.75 10.25 -6.90
C ARG A 249 -19.58 10.82 -7.70
N ASP A 250 -19.66 10.70 -9.02
CA ASP A 250 -18.66 11.25 -9.94
C ASP A 250 -18.78 12.78 -10.07
N ASP A 251 -17.91 13.41 -10.87
CA ASP A 251 -17.88 14.86 -11.13
C ASP A 251 -19.25 15.43 -11.59
N PHE A 252 -20.16 14.56 -12.07
CA PHE A 252 -21.56 14.91 -12.36
C PHE A 252 -22.44 14.77 -11.11
N PRO A 253 -23.03 15.86 -10.59
CA PRO A 253 -23.70 15.88 -9.30
C PRO A 253 -24.94 14.98 -9.22
N THR A 254 -25.53 14.56 -10.33
CA THR A 254 -26.80 13.80 -10.36
C THR A 254 -26.62 12.30 -10.59
N ARG A 255 -25.41 11.80 -10.89
CA ARG A 255 -25.21 10.38 -11.19
C ARG A 255 -24.58 9.67 -10.01
N PHE A 256 -25.35 8.76 -9.42
CA PHE A 256 -24.85 7.75 -8.50
C PHE A 256 -24.58 6.46 -9.26
N ALA A 257 -23.39 5.90 -9.06
CA ALA A 257 -23.03 4.59 -9.56
C ALA A 257 -22.65 3.69 -8.38
N ARG A 258 -22.99 2.40 -8.43
CA ARG A 258 -22.50 1.47 -7.40
C ARG A 258 -20.97 1.45 -7.42
N LEU A 259 -20.35 1.49 -6.24
CA LEU A 259 -18.88 1.53 -6.12
C LEU A 259 -18.27 0.32 -6.83
N SER A 260 -17.45 0.60 -7.83
CA SER A 260 -16.54 -0.36 -8.45
C SER A 260 -15.12 0.22 -8.37
N PRO A 261 -14.14 -0.57 -7.93
CA PRO A 261 -12.76 -0.10 -7.82
C PRO A 261 -12.27 0.30 -9.22
N GLY A 262 -11.82 1.56 -9.36
CA GLY A 262 -11.39 2.11 -10.63
C GLY A 262 -9.98 2.66 -10.54
N TYR A 263 -9.20 2.53 -11.61
CA TYR A 263 -7.94 3.24 -11.75
C TYR A 263 -8.06 4.31 -12.82
N ILE A 264 -7.95 5.57 -12.40
CA ILE A 264 -7.99 6.71 -13.32
C ILE A 264 -6.60 6.93 -13.89
N ILE A 265 -6.41 6.70 -15.19
CA ILE A 265 -5.15 7.08 -15.84
C ILE A 265 -5.13 8.62 -15.95
N PRO A 266 -4.12 9.31 -15.40
CA PRO A 266 -4.04 10.76 -15.50
C PRO A 266 -3.99 11.21 -16.95
N SER A 267 -5.00 11.97 -17.39
CA SER A 267 -5.00 12.64 -18.68
C SER A 267 -4.16 13.92 -18.59
N GLY A 268 -2.84 13.77 -18.68
CA GLY A 268 -1.92 14.90 -18.78
C GLY A 268 -0.71 14.82 -17.85
N ARG A 269 0.14 15.84 -17.92
CA ARG A 269 1.37 15.94 -17.10
C ARG A 269 1.12 16.47 -15.69
N ARG A 270 -0.11 16.86 -15.36
CA ARG A 270 -0.49 17.41 -14.05
C ARG A 270 -0.65 16.30 -13.01
N PRO A 271 -0.06 16.43 -11.81
CA PRO A 271 -0.34 15.53 -10.69
C PRO A 271 -1.84 15.56 -10.34
N LEU A 272 -2.48 14.39 -10.33
CA LEU A 272 -3.85 14.24 -9.84
C LEU A 272 -3.82 13.79 -8.38
N MET A 273 -4.18 14.73 -7.50
CA MET A 273 -4.32 14.51 -6.07
C MET A 273 -5.75 14.78 -5.63
N HIS A 274 -6.30 13.91 -4.79
CA HIS A 274 -7.68 14.00 -4.34
C HIS A 274 -7.80 14.01 -2.83
N ARG A 275 -8.91 14.57 -2.35
CA ARG A 275 -9.41 14.43 -0.99
C ARG A 275 -10.58 13.46 -1.00
N LEU A 276 -10.66 12.65 0.04
CA LEU A 276 -11.71 11.67 0.24
C LEU A 276 -12.86 12.33 1.02
N HIS A 277 -14.09 12.14 0.55
CA HIS A 277 -15.28 12.52 1.27
C HIS A 277 -16.28 11.37 1.27
N ILE A 278 -16.70 10.96 2.46
CA ILE A 278 -17.69 9.91 2.68
C ILE A 278 -18.94 10.54 3.30
N SER A 279 -20.03 10.53 2.54
CA SER A 279 -21.35 10.98 2.98
C SER A 279 -22.33 9.83 3.17
N ARG A 280 -23.54 10.15 3.65
CA ARG A 280 -24.71 9.27 3.65
C ARG A 280 -25.66 9.76 2.58
N LEU A 281 -26.35 8.82 1.95
CA LEU A 281 -27.42 9.12 1.03
C LEU A 281 -28.59 9.76 1.79
N SER A 282 -29.09 10.88 1.29
CA SER A 282 -30.28 11.53 1.82
C SER A 282 -31.55 10.84 1.32
N ASP A 283 -32.69 11.06 1.97
CA ASP A 283 -34.00 10.55 1.50
C ASP A 283 -34.32 10.97 0.07
N LEU A 284 -34.00 12.22 -0.27
CA LEU A 284 -34.23 12.78 -1.60
C LEU A 284 -33.37 12.04 -2.63
N ASP A 285 -32.07 11.87 -2.36
CA ASP A 285 -31.15 11.17 -3.25
C ASP A 285 -31.48 9.66 -3.37
N ALA A 286 -32.01 9.05 -2.30
CA ALA A 286 -32.39 7.64 -2.29
C ALA A 286 -33.61 7.35 -3.18
N ASN A 287 -34.55 8.29 -3.26
CA ASN A 287 -35.71 8.18 -4.15
C ASN A 287 -35.35 8.30 -5.63
N ASP A 288 -34.26 9.01 -5.94
CA ASP A 288 -33.79 9.23 -7.31
C ASP A 288 -32.94 8.07 -7.87
N VAL A 289 -32.53 7.12 -7.02
CA VAL A 289 -31.64 6.01 -7.38
C VAL A 289 -32.31 4.67 -7.12
N GLU A 290 -32.57 3.93 -8.19
CA GLU A 290 -33.21 2.61 -8.11
C GLU A 290 -32.38 1.64 -7.24
N GLY A 291 -33.01 1.11 -6.19
CA GLY A 291 -32.40 0.15 -5.27
C GLY A 291 -31.50 0.75 -4.18
N ALA A 292 -31.39 2.08 -4.10
CA ALA A 292 -30.67 2.75 -3.02
C ALA A 292 -31.54 2.89 -1.76
N LYS A 293 -30.89 2.91 -0.60
CA LYS A 293 -31.56 3.11 0.70
C LYS A 293 -31.01 4.34 1.40
N GLU A 294 -31.87 5.02 2.16
CA GLU A 294 -31.46 6.10 3.05
C GLU A 294 -30.33 5.61 3.99
N GLY A 295 -29.32 6.46 4.18
CA GLY A 295 -28.21 6.18 5.09
C GLY A 295 -27.10 5.30 4.51
N GLU A 296 -27.23 4.79 3.29
CA GLU A 296 -26.14 4.11 2.58
C GLU A 296 -24.96 5.07 2.33
N LEU A 297 -23.76 4.51 2.24
CA LEU A 297 -22.54 5.32 2.14
C LEU A 297 -22.34 5.83 0.72
N VAL A 298 -21.93 7.09 0.61
CA VAL A 298 -21.60 7.74 -0.67
C VAL A 298 -20.16 8.19 -0.64
N LEU A 299 -19.36 7.66 -1.55
CA LEU A 299 -17.98 8.04 -1.80
C LEU A 299 -17.91 9.17 -2.83
N ARG A 300 -17.14 10.21 -2.51
CA ARG A 300 -16.79 11.28 -3.44
C ARG A 300 -15.31 11.64 -3.34
N TRP A 301 -14.67 11.84 -4.49
CA TRP A 301 -13.31 12.36 -4.59
C TRP A 301 -13.36 13.82 -5.02
N PHE A 302 -12.65 14.68 -4.30
CA PHE A 302 -12.49 16.09 -4.66
C PHE A 302 -11.08 16.34 -5.15
N LYS A 303 -10.94 16.98 -6.32
CA LYS A 303 -9.62 17.40 -6.83
C LYS A 303 -9.00 18.42 -5.86
N SER A 304 -7.76 18.18 -5.49
CA SER A 304 -7.05 19.03 -4.54
C SER A 304 -6.59 20.33 -5.21
N SER A 305 -6.74 21.44 -4.49
CA SER A 305 -6.27 22.74 -4.95
C SER A 305 -4.73 22.81 -5.00
N VAL A 306 -4.22 23.66 -5.90
CA VAL A 306 -2.79 24.00 -5.97
C VAL A 306 -2.43 24.89 -4.78
N GLY A 307 -1.28 24.61 -4.16
CA GLY A 307 -0.69 25.48 -3.14
C GLY A 307 0.80 25.70 -3.38
N ILE A 308 1.41 26.53 -2.53
CA ILE A 308 2.86 26.76 -2.56
C ILE A 308 3.54 25.69 -1.72
N GLN A 309 4.53 25.00 -2.27
CA GLN A 309 5.14 23.80 -1.67
C GLN A 309 5.54 23.97 -0.19
N HIS A 310 6.10 25.13 0.18
CA HIS A 310 6.57 25.38 1.53
C HIS A 310 5.45 25.78 2.51
N THR A 311 4.28 26.20 2.03
CA THR A 311 3.11 26.51 2.87
C THR A 311 2.22 25.29 3.11
N LEU A 312 2.31 24.29 2.23
CA LEU A 312 1.58 23.04 2.38
C LEU A 312 2.06 22.24 3.60
N ARG A 313 1.10 21.62 4.29
CA ARG A 313 1.39 20.77 5.44
C ARG A 313 2.24 19.58 5.01
N LYS A 314 3.15 19.16 5.88
CA LYS A 314 3.91 17.90 5.70
C LYS A 314 3.04 16.73 6.16
N PRO A 315 3.19 15.52 5.59
CA PRO A 315 2.35 14.36 5.94
C PRO A 315 2.18 14.15 7.44
N LYS A 316 3.24 14.32 8.24
CA LYS A 316 3.23 14.19 9.71
C LYS A 316 2.26 15.12 10.44
N ASN A 317 1.95 16.29 9.86
CA ASN A 317 1.18 17.36 10.50
C ASN A 317 -0.20 17.57 9.84
N VAL A 318 -0.58 16.71 8.90
CA VAL A 318 -1.87 16.82 8.21
C VAL A 318 -2.97 16.28 9.10
N ASP A 319 -4.07 17.02 9.15
CA ASP A 319 -5.30 16.57 9.80
C ASP A 319 -6.08 15.70 8.81
N MET A 320 -6.08 14.39 9.08
CA MET A 320 -6.76 13.42 8.22
C MET A 320 -8.27 13.58 8.26
N ARG A 321 -8.85 14.23 9.27
CA ARG A 321 -10.30 14.46 9.32
C ARG A 321 -10.80 15.37 8.20
N TRP A 322 -9.93 16.27 7.74
CA TRP A 322 -10.22 17.16 6.62
C TRP A 322 -9.92 16.51 5.27
N GLU A 323 -8.82 15.74 5.18
CA GLU A 323 -8.42 15.11 3.92
C GLU A 323 -9.22 13.83 3.61
N ALA A 324 -9.74 13.17 4.65
CA ALA A 324 -10.60 11.99 4.60
C ALA A 324 -11.90 12.24 5.38
N GLU A 325 -12.64 13.26 4.94
CA GLU A 325 -13.87 13.69 5.58
C GLU A 325 -14.92 12.57 5.60
N GLY A 326 -15.59 12.41 6.74
CA GLY A 326 -16.63 11.40 6.91
C GLY A 326 -16.13 9.97 7.09
N LEU A 327 -14.81 9.73 7.15
CA LEU A 327 -14.24 8.41 7.48
C LEU A 327 -14.79 7.84 8.79
N ALA A 328 -15.05 8.72 9.77
CA ALA A 328 -15.63 8.35 11.07
C ALA A 328 -16.97 7.60 10.95
N ARG A 329 -17.72 7.76 9.85
CA ARG A 329 -18.99 7.07 9.60
C ARG A 329 -18.83 5.54 9.51
N LEU A 330 -17.65 5.06 9.06
CA LEU A 330 -17.32 3.63 9.05
C LEU A 330 -17.09 3.06 10.47
N PHE A 331 -16.84 3.92 11.44
CA PHE A 331 -16.52 3.57 12.82
C PHE A 331 -17.68 3.83 13.77
N GLU A 332 -18.89 4.08 13.28
CA GLU A 332 -20.05 4.29 14.13
C GLU A 332 -20.54 3.01 14.81
N ARG A 333 -20.32 1.84 14.21
CA ARG A 333 -20.66 0.54 14.81
C ARG A 333 -19.39 -0.27 15.05
N ASP A 334 -19.39 -1.11 16.08
CA ASP A 334 -18.22 -1.92 16.42
C ASP A 334 -17.93 -2.95 15.32
N GLU A 335 -18.96 -3.58 14.76
CA GLU A 335 -18.82 -4.53 13.65
C GLU A 335 -18.21 -3.90 12.40
N SER A 336 -18.69 -2.71 12.01
CA SER A 336 -18.17 -1.99 10.84
C SER A 336 -16.74 -1.52 11.07
N ALA A 337 -16.44 -1.01 12.27
CA ALA A 337 -15.10 -0.58 12.67
C ALA A 337 -14.12 -1.77 12.59
N LEU A 338 -14.50 -2.93 13.14
CA LEU A 338 -13.68 -4.14 13.10
C LEU A 338 -13.49 -4.67 11.68
N ALA A 339 -14.54 -4.67 10.85
CA ALA A 339 -14.44 -5.12 9.47
C ALA A 339 -13.48 -4.25 8.66
N PHE A 340 -13.65 -2.92 8.72
CA PHE A 340 -12.81 -2.00 7.98
C PHE A 340 -11.37 -2.01 8.48
N THR A 341 -11.15 -2.03 9.80
CA THR A 341 -9.79 -2.09 10.36
C THR A 341 -9.05 -3.38 10.02
N LYS A 342 -9.74 -4.53 9.95
CA LYS A 342 -9.13 -5.78 9.47
C LYS A 342 -8.66 -5.66 8.02
N ILE A 343 -9.42 -4.99 7.16
CA ILE A 343 -9.05 -4.77 5.75
C ILE A 343 -7.80 -3.87 5.69
N ILE A 344 -7.80 -2.74 6.40
CA ILE A 344 -6.63 -1.83 6.44
C ILE A 344 -5.41 -2.50 7.09
N ALA A 345 -5.61 -3.36 8.10
CA ALA A 345 -4.52 -4.13 8.72
C ALA A 345 -3.79 -5.02 7.73
N SER A 346 -4.51 -5.58 6.76
CA SER A 346 -3.91 -6.42 5.74
C SER A 346 -2.83 -5.68 4.93
N TRP A 347 -2.94 -4.36 4.78
CA TRP A 347 -1.96 -3.52 4.10
C TRP A 347 -0.63 -3.46 4.83
N GLN A 348 -0.66 -3.61 6.16
CA GLN A 348 0.53 -3.53 7.00
C GLN A 348 1.37 -4.81 6.98
N ASN A 349 0.86 -5.91 6.40
CA ASN A 349 1.53 -7.21 6.38
C ASN A 349 2.93 -7.17 5.73
N THR A 350 3.15 -6.27 4.79
CA THR A 350 4.42 -6.11 4.05
C THR A 350 5.23 -4.88 4.47
N MET A 351 4.79 -4.14 5.49
CA MET A 351 5.49 -2.93 5.93
C MET A 351 6.83 -3.23 6.59
N ARG A 352 7.72 -2.21 6.61
CA ARG A 352 9.03 -2.24 7.29
C ARG A 352 9.88 -3.45 6.86
N PRO A 353 10.23 -3.56 5.57
CA PRO A 353 10.86 -4.75 4.99
C PRO A 353 12.19 -5.08 5.68
N TRP A 354 12.97 -4.07 6.05
CA TRP A 354 14.21 -4.26 6.81
C TRP A 354 13.98 -4.86 8.20
N SER A 355 12.93 -4.41 8.89
CA SER A 355 12.59 -4.98 10.20
C SER A 355 12.10 -6.42 10.09
N ARG A 356 11.35 -6.75 9.03
CA ARG A 356 10.97 -8.13 8.70
C ARG A 356 12.17 -9.00 8.38
N LEU A 357 13.12 -8.47 7.60
CA LEU A 357 14.35 -9.17 7.25
C LEU A 357 15.17 -9.51 8.49
N LEU A 358 15.35 -8.56 9.41
CA LEU A 358 16.05 -8.83 10.66
C LEU A 358 15.32 -9.89 11.49
N LEU A 359 13.99 -9.83 11.57
CA LEU A 359 13.18 -10.85 12.26
C LEU A 359 13.43 -12.25 11.67
N MET A 360 13.41 -12.37 10.34
CA MET A 360 13.70 -13.62 9.63
C MET A 360 15.09 -14.15 9.95
N LEU A 361 16.09 -13.27 9.92
CA LEU A 361 17.47 -13.64 10.24
C LEU A 361 17.61 -14.11 11.68
N LEU A 362 16.93 -13.47 12.64
CA LEU A 362 16.94 -13.90 14.04
C LEU A 362 16.31 -15.29 14.21
N PHE A 363 15.18 -15.56 13.57
CA PHE A 363 14.56 -16.90 13.60
C PHE A 363 15.42 -17.96 12.91
N LEU A 364 16.02 -17.63 11.76
CA LEU A 364 16.92 -18.54 11.03
C LEU A 364 18.19 -18.83 11.83
N ALA A 365 18.77 -17.82 12.47
CA ALA A 365 19.95 -17.97 13.33
C ALA A 365 19.61 -18.82 14.56
N SER A 366 18.46 -18.59 15.20
CA SER A 366 17.96 -19.42 16.30
C SER A 366 17.80 -20.87 15.86
N ALA A 367 17.11 -21.13 14.74
CA ALA A 367 16.94 -22.47 14.19
C ALA A 367 18.30 -23.12 13.82
N GLY A 368 19.21 -22.38 13.21
CA GLY A 368 20.56 -22.83 12.87
C GLY A 368 21.36 -23.24 14.09
N SER A 369 21.36 -22.41 15.15
CA SER A 369 22.01 -22.74 16.42
C SER A 369 21.38 -23.95 17.11
N PHE A 370 20.07 -24.14 16.99
CA PHE A 370 19.39 -25.33 17.51
C PHE A 370 19.73 -26.59 16.72
N CYS A 371 19.78 -26.52 15.39
CA CYS A 371 20.23 -27.65 14.56
C CYS A 371 21.69 -28.02 14.87
N TRP A 372 22.55 -27.02 15.11
CA TRP A 372 23.92 -27.25 15.51
C TRP A 372 24.02 -27.92 16.89
N PHE A 373 23.19 -27.48 17.84
CA PHE A 373 23.02 -28.17 19.12
C PHE A 373 22.65 -29.65 18.92
N VAL A 374 21.62 -29.96 18.12
CA VAL A 374 21.22 -31.35 17.84
C VAL A 374 22.33 -32.15 17.18
N TYR A 375 23.07 -31.56 16.23
CA TYR A 375 24.22 -32.20 15.61
C TYR A 375 25.32 -32.55 16.61
N LEU A 376 25.70 -31.60 17.50
CA LEU A 376 26.68 -31.86 18.56
C LEU A 376 26.18 -32.94 19.51
N GLN A 377 24.90 -32.94 19.86
CA GLN A 377 24.27 -33.95 20.71
C GLN A 377 24.43 -35.35 20.10
N VAL A 378 24.07 -35.52 18.83
CA VAL A 378 24.24 -36.80 18.11
C VAL A 378 25.71 -37.20 18.03
N ARG A 379 26.60 -36.26 17.69
CA ARG A 379 28.05 -36.52 17.58
C ARG A 379 28.66 -37.00 18.90
N PHE A 380 28.22 -36.48 20.04
CA PHE A 380 28.73 -36.91 21.34
C PHE A 380 28.12 -38.23 21.83
N MET A 381 26.90 -38.57 21.41
CA MET A 381 26.25 -39.83 21.81
C MET A 381 26.69 -41.06 20.98
N ILE A 382 26.99 -40.89 19.69
CA ILE A 382 27.45 -42.01 18.83
C ILE A 382 28.66 -42.76 19.39
N PRO A 383 29.77 -42.10 19.80
CA PRO A 383 30.95 -42.80 20.32
C PRO A 383 30.75 -43.39 21.72
N THR A 384 29.65 -43.09 22.41
CA THR A 384 29.30 -43.71 23.71
C THR A 384 28.35 -44.90 23.58
N LEU A 385 27.78 -45.11 22.40
CA LEU A 385 26.84 -46.20 22.09
C LEU A 385 27.49 -47.34 21.28
N MET A 386 28.64 -47.08 20.65
CA MET A 386 29.58 -48.09 20.15
C MET A 386 30.57 -48.47 21.24
#